data_AF-A0A098EZ67-F1
#
_entry.id   AF-A0A098EZ67-F1
#
_cell.length_a   1.000
_cell.length_b   1.000
_cell.length_c   1.000
_cell.angle_alpha   90.00
_cell.angle_beta   90.00
_cell.angle_gamma   90.00
#
_symmetry.space_group_name_H-M   'P 1'
#
loop_
_entity.id
_entity.type
_entity.pdbx_description
1 polymer ?
#
loop_
_entity_poly.entity_id
_entity_poly.type
_entity_poly.pdbx_seq_one_letter_code
_entity_poly.pdbx_strand_id
1 'polypeptide(L)'
;MFFVNVEGAVYKDNKWLIIARSLKEGHAGGLLSLVGGTVENEGNSKNILERTLRRELFEEVGVKVKEKIDYVRNTSFTLENGNEVIDIVFLWSLKRVNLMLKVLMKSMLYIG
;
A
#
# COMPACT_ATOMS: atom_id res chain seq x y z
N MET A 1 22.10 3.78 -4.40
CA MET A 1 21.16 2.82 -5.04
C MET A 1 19.87 2.89 -4.24
N PHE A 2 18.73 3.05 -4.90
CA PHE A 2 17.46 3.29 -4.21
C PHE A 2 16.81 1.98 -3.76
N PHE A 3 16.21 1.99 -2.58
CA PHE A 3 15.11 1.07 -2.26
C PHE A 3 13.86 1.53 -3.02
N VAL A 4 13.01 0.57 -3.38
CA VAL A 4 11.73 0.88 -4.06
C VAL A 4 10.60 0.51 -3.12
N ASN A 5 9.73 1.46 -2.82
CA ASN A 5 8.50 1.27 -2.07
C ASN A 5 7.31 1.45 -3.01
N VAL A 6 6.23 0.70 -2.78
CA VAL A 6 5.00 0.82 -3.55
C VAL A 6 3.79 0.89 -2.62
N GLU A 7 2.89 1.83 -2.89
CA GLU A 7 1.67 2.08 -2.11
C GLU A 7 0.41 2.10 -2.97
N GLY A 8 -0.70 1.69 -2.36
CA GLY A 8 -2.02 1.61 -2.97
C GLY A 8 -3.03 2.55 -2.33
N ALA A 9 -3.38 3.59 -3.06
CA ALA A 9 -4.55 4.41 -2.77
C ALA A 9 -5.81 3.66 -3.22
N VAL A 10 -6.57 3.09 -2.29
CA VAL A 10 -7.79 2.34 -2.60
C VAL A 10 -9.01 3.18 -2.24
N TYR A 11 -9.84 3.45 -3.26
CA TYR A 11 -11.03 4.30 -3.14
C TYR A 11 -12.31 3.51 -3.42
N LYS A 12 -13.32 3.71 -2.56
CA LYS A 12 -14.66 3.14 -2.71
C LYS A 12 -15.72 4.01 -2.04
N ASP A 13 -16.83 4.28 -2.74
CA ASP A 13 -18.02 4.94 -2.19
C ASP A 13 -17.70 6.20 -1.36
N ASN A 14 -16.88 7.11 -1.89
CA ASN A 14 -16.39 8.32 -1.21
C ASN A 14 -15.52 8.07 0.04
N LYS A 15 -14.91 6.89 0.14
CA LYS A 15 -14.04 6.53 1.25
C LYS A 15 -12.70 6.01 0.76
N TRP A 16 -11.66 6.33 1.52
CA TRP A 16 -10.31 5.82 1.31
C TRP A 16 -10.00 4.72 2.32
N LEU A 17 -9.29 3.71 1.85
CA LEU A 17 -8.63 2.72 2.70
C LEU A 17 -7.36 3.33 3.27
N ILE A 18 -7.31 3.50 4.59
CA ILE A 18 -6.15 3.99 5.32
C ILE A 18 -5.86 3.00 6.45
N ILE A 19 -4.59 2.69 6.67
CA ILE A 19 -4.13 1.87 7.79
C ILE A 19 -3.37 2.73 8.80
N ALA A 20 -3.33 2.26 10.04
CA ALA A 20 -2.40 2.77 11.04
C ALA A 20 -1.14 1.89 11.01
N ARG A 21 0.03 2.53 10.87
CA ARG A 21 1.31 1.82 10.95
C ARG A 21 1.47 1.19 12.34
N SER A 22 2.02 -0.02 12.40
CA SER A 22 2.34 -0.67 13.66
C SER A 22 3.24 0.22 14.53
N LEU A 23 2.99 0.27 15.83
CA LEU A 23 3.83 1.00 16.79
C LEU A 23 5.28 0.47 16.86
N LYS A 24 5.55 -0.70 16.26
CA LYS A 24 6.87 -1.33 16.22
C LYS A 24 7.69 -0.96 14.97
N GLU A 25 7.13 -0.20 14.04
CA GLU A 25 7.85 0.27 12.84
C GLU A 25 8.88 1.35 13.21
N GLY A 26 10.12 1.19 12.74
CA GLY A 26 11.24 2.09 13.07
C GLY A 26 11.11 3.53 12.55
N HIS A 27 10.21 3.79 11.60
CA HIS A 27 9.79 5.13 11.17
C HIS A 27 8.27 5.22 11.10
N ALA A 28 7.71 6.35 11.56
CA ALA A 28 6.30 6.70 11.42
C ALA A 28 5.31 5.73 12.10
N GLY A 29 5.72 4.99 13.15
CA GLY A 29 4.84 4.12 13.91
C GLY A 29 3.62 4.88 14.47
N GLY A 30 2.42 4.34 14.29
CA GLY A 30 1.16 4.95 14.71
C GLY A 30 0.60 6.03 13.76
N LEU A 31 1.30 6.39 12.68
CA LEU A 31 0.75 7.32 11.68
C LEU A 31 -0.20 6.62 10.71
N LEU A 32 -1.08 7.42 10.11
CA LEU A 32 -1.95 7.00 9.01
C LEU A 32 -1.13 6.86 7.73
N SER A 33 -1.37 5.77 6.99
CA SER A 33 -0.64 5.43 5.77
C SER A 33 -1.55 4.75 4.75
N LEU A 34 -1.13 4.78 3.49
CA LEU A 34 -1.60 3.84 2.49
C LEU A 34 -1.03 2.45 2.78
N VAL A 35 -1.70 1.42 2.25
CA VAL A 35 -1.20 0.04 2.28
C VAL A 35 -0.12 -0.09 1.22
N GLY A 36 1.00 -0.70 1.58
CA GLY A 36 2.16 -0.77 0.69
C GLY A 36 3.35 -1.44 1.36
N GLY A 37 4.44 -1.57 0.62
CA GLY A 37 5.63 -2.24 1.10
C GLY A 37 6.82 -2.08 0.19
N THR A 38 7.98 -2.50 0.71
CA THR A 38 9.23 -2.52 -0.04
C THR A 38 9.18 -3.61 -1.11
N VAL A 39 9.60 -3.26 -2.32
CA VAL A 39 9.67 -4.18 -3.46
C VAL A 39 10.93 -5.02 -3.34
N GLU A 40 10.76 -6.34 -3.31
CA GLU A 40 11.86 -7.28 -3.21
C GLU A 40 12.58 -7.47 -4.56
N ASN A 41 13.88 -7.76 -4.50
CA ASN A 41 14.65 -8.07 -5.71
C ASN A 41 14.42 -9.52 -6.14
N GLU A 42 13.53 -9.72 -7.11
CA GLU A 42 13.22 -11.03 -7.70
C GLU A 42 14.04 -11.34 -8.97
N GLY A 43 15.05 -10.53 -9.30
CA GLY A 43 15.75 -10.60 -10.59
C GLY A 43 14.89 -10.10 -11.75
N ASN A 44 15.00 -10.73 -12.93
CA ASN A 44 14.27 -10.31 -14.13
C ASN A 44 12.78 -10.68 -14.02
N SER A 45 11.93 -9.67 -13.81
CA SER A 45 10.48 -9.87 -13.66
C SER A 45 9.67 -8.75 -14.30
N LYS A 46 8.37 -9.01 -14.48
CA LYS A 46 7.38 -8.04 -14.99
C LYS A 46 6.35 -7.74 -13.91
N ASN A 47 5.84 -6.53 -13.93
CA ASN A 47 4.76 -6.07 -13.04
C ASN A 47 5.07 -6.30 -11.55
N ILE A 48 6.34 -6.11 -11.17
CA ILE A 48 6.80 -6.41 -9.81
C ILE A 48 6.13 -5.48 -8.78
N LEU A 49 5.93 -4.21 -9.13
CA LEU A 49 5.26 -3.23 -8.27
C LEU A 49 3.81 -3.64 -8.00
N GLU A 50 3.08 -4.01 -9.05
CA GLU A 50 1.68 -4.40 -8.95
C GLU A 50 1.50 -5.74 -8.23
N ARG A 51 2.46 -6.67 -8.36
CA ARG A 51 2.43 -7.94 -7.63
C ARG A 51 2.74 -7.73 -6.15
N THR A 52 3.78 -6.96 -5.82
CA THR A 52 4.09 -6.57 -4.44
C THR A 52 2.88 -5.91 -3.81
N LEU A 53 2.33 -4.86 -4.43
CA LEU A 53 1.20 -4.13 -3.86
C LEU A 53 -0.06 -4.99 -3.66
N ARG A 54 -0.35 -5.92 -4.59
CA ARG A 54 -1.46 -6.89 -4.40
C ARG A 54 -1.22 -7.84 -3.23
N ARG A 55 0.03 -8.29 -3.05
CA ARG A 55 0.41 -9.14 -1.93
C ARG A 55 0.21 -8.38 -0.61
N GLU A 56 0.76 -7.17 -0.49
CA GLU A 56 0.62 -6.32 0.70
C GLU A 56 -0.86 -6.03 1.03
N LEU A 57 -1.67 -5.64 0.04
CA LEU A 57 -3.11 -5.40 0.22
C LEU A 57 -3.86 -6.65 0.72
N PHE A 58 -3.44 -7.84 0.31
CA PHE A 58 -4.06 -9.06 0.77
C PHE A 58 -3.58 -9.47 2.17
N GLU A 59 -2.28 -9.37 2.42
CA GLU A 59 -1.65 -9.77 3.69
C GLU A 59 -2.03 -8.84 4.85
N GLU A 60 -2.03 -7.52 4.64
CA GLU A 60 -2.27 -6.56 5.73
C GLU A 60 -3.76 -6.36 6.02
N VAL A 61 -4.60 -6.33 4.99
CA VAL A 61 -6.01 -5.90 5.10
C VAL A 61 -7.01 -6.82 4.41
N GLY A 62 -6.57 -7.93 3.82
CA GLY A 62 -7.46 -8.90 3.18
C GLY A 62 -8.15 -8.40 1.92
N VAL A 63 -7.67 -7.30 1.31
CA VAL A 63 -8.30 -6.68 0.14
C VAL A 63 -7.75 -7.29 -1.14
N LYS A 64 -8.66 -7.79 -1.99
CA LYS A 64 -8.34 -8.20 -3.37
C LYS A 64 -8.79 -7.12 -4.34
N VAL A 65 -7.86 -6.66 -5.17
CA VAL A 65 -8.06 -5.60 -6.17
C VAL A 65 -8.05 -6.16 -7.60
N LYS A 66 -8.71 -5.45 -8.53
CA LYS A 66 -8.84 -5.85 -9.94
C LYS A 66 -7.54 -5.67 -10.72
N GLU A 67 -7.52 -6.05 -12.00
CA GLU A 67 -6.31 -5.91 -12.83
C GLU A 67 -5.92 -4.47 -13.12
N LYS A 68 -6.89 -3.60 -13.47
CA LYS A 68 -6.59 -2.21 -13.82
C LYS A 68 -6.18 -1.40 -12.60
N ILE A 69 -4.97 -0.86 -12.64
CA ILE A 69 -4.36 0.04 -11.66
C ILE A 69 -3.89 1.30 -12.39
N ASP A 70 -4.08 2.47 -11.79
CA ASP A 70 -3.67 3.74 -12.40
C ASP A 70 -2.48 4.34 -11.62
N TYR A 71 -1.39 4.70 -12.31
CA TYR A 71 -0.26 5.39 -11.67
C TYR A 71 -0.68 6.81 -11.25
N VAL A 72 -0.25 7.23 -10.07
CA VAL A 72 -0.58 8.56 -9.52
C VAL A 72 0.65 9.45 -9.47
N ARG A 73 1.67 9.03 -8.70
CA ARG A 73 2.89 9.81 -8.48
C ARG A 73 4.02 8.93 -8.01
N ASN A 74 5.22 9.50 -8.04
CA ASN A 74 6.38 9.01 -7.32
C ASN A 74 7.00 10.14 -6.50
N THR A 75 7.60 9.79 -5.38
CA THR A 75 8.35 10.68 -4.48
C THR A 75 9.66 10.00 -4.08
N SER A 76 10.67 10.76 -3.65
CA SER A 76 11.87 10.19 -3.04
C SER A 76 12.13 10.80 -1.67
N PHE A 77 12.72 10.01 -0.78
CA PHE A 77 13.12 10.45 0.54
C PHE A 77 14.32 9.63 1.05
N THR A 78 14.95 10.11 2.11
CA THR A 78 16.09 9.46 2.76
C THR A 78 15.66 8.97 4.15
N LEU A 79 15.97 7.72 4.47
CA LEU A 79 15.78 7.13 5.79
C LEU A 79 16.88 7.62 6.76
N GLU A 80 16.66 7.53 8.07
CA GLU A 80 17.67 7.95 9.07
C GLU A 80 19.02 7.23 8.92
N ASN A 81 19.03 6.01 8.37
CA ASN A 81 20.27 5.25 8.12
C ASN A 81 21.00 5.68 6.83
N GLY A 82 20.54 6.75 6.16
CA GLY A 82 21.13 7.28 4.94
C GLY A 82 20.69 6.58 3.65
N ASN A 83 19.86 5.54 3.75
CA ASN A 83 19.33 4.86 2.58
C ASN A 83 18.30 5.73 1.85
N GLU A 84 18.38 5.77 0.53
CA GLU A 84 17.44 6.51 -0.31
C GLU A 84 16.31 5.60 -0.81
N VAL A 85 15.08 6.11 -0.81
CA VAL A 85 13.88 5.38 -1.23
C VAL A 85 13.21 6.14 -2.37
N ILE A 86 12.77 5.40 -3.40
CA ILE A 86 11.77 5.86 -4.36
C ILE A 86 10.45 5.21 -3.97
N ASP A 87 9.45 6.04 -3.68
CA ASP A 87 8.11 5.62 -3.34
C ASP A 87 7.15 5.87 -4.52
N ILE A 88 6.35 4.87 -4.87
CA ILE A 88 5.47 4.87 -6.03
C ILE A 88 4.04 4.61 -5.57
N VAL A 89 3.13 5.54 -5.90
CA VAL A 89 1.72 5.45 -5.52
C VAL A 89 0.86 5.12 -6.72
N PHE A 90 0.01 4.11 -6.54
CA PHE A 90 -1.01 3.71 -7.49
C PHE A 90 -2.42 3.87 -6.93
N LEU A 91 -3.42 4.04 -7.81
CA LEU A 91 -4.84 4.16 -7.49
C LEU A 91 -5.63 2.92 -7.91
N TRP A 92 -6.48 2.43 -7.01
CA TRP A 92 -7.51 1.44 -7.29
C TRP A 92 -8.92 1.94 -6.94
N SER A 93 -9.80 1.99 -7.93
CA SER A 93 -11.23 2.23 -7.71
C SER A 93 -11.99 0.90 -7.63
N LEU A 94 -12.53 0.60 -6.44
CA LEU A 94 -13.31 -0.62 -6.20
C LEU A 94 -14.80 -0.37 -6.46
N LYS A 95 -15.35 -1.01 -7.49
CA LYS A 95 -16.79 -0.91 -7.83
C LYS A 95 -17.70 -1.88 -7.06
N ARG A 96 -17.20 -3.03 -6.58
CA ARG A 96 -17.97 -4.05 -5.79
C ARG A 96 -17.02 -4.90 -4.91
N VAL A 97 -17.47 -5.29 -3.72
CA VAL A 97 -16.73 -6.16 -2.76
C VAL A 97 -17.18 -7.61 -2.95
N ASN A 98 -16.24 -8.55 -2.99
CA ASN A 98 -16.51 -9.93 -2.60
C ASN A 98 -16.22 -10.08 -1.10
N LEU A 99 -17.19 -10.64 -0.40
CA LEU A 99 -17.45 -10.52 1.03
C LEU A 99 -16.41 -11.29 1.88
N MET A 100 -15.30 -10.65 2.26
CA MET A 100 -14.44 -11.13 3.37
C MET A 100 -13.96 -9.97 4.27
N LEU A 101 -14.75 -8.90 4.34
CA LEU A 101 -14.42 -7.64 5.02
C LEU A 101 -15.03 -7.51 6.44
N LYS A 102 -15.62 -8.58 6.98
CA LYS A 102 -16.38 -8.51 8.25
C LYS A 102 -15.58 -8.78 9.54
N VAL A 103 -14.30 -9.18 9.49
CA VAL A 103 -13.63 -9.70 10.71
C VAL A 103 -12.39 -8.91 11.19
N LEU A 104 -11.82 -7.97 10.42
CA LEU A 104 -10.63 -7.20 10.85
C LEU A 104 -10.83 -5.68 10.95
N MET A 105 -12.05 -5.22 11.21
CA MET A 105 -12.37 -3.79 11.41
C MET A 105 -12.15 -3.30 12.85
N LYS A 106 -11.06 -3.68 13.53
CA LYS A 106 -10.73 -3.12 14.87
C LYS A 106 -9.83 -1.87 14.82
N SER A 107 -9.29 -1.51 13.66
CA SER A 107 -8.34 -0.39 13.55
C SER A 107 -8.38 0.41 12.24
N MET A 108 -9.36 0.18 11.36
CA MET A 108 -9.48 0.93 10.10
C MET A 108 -10.26 2.24 10.30
N LEU A 109 -9.62 3.38 10.04
CA LEU A 109 -10.29 4.67 9.91
C LEU A 109 -10.63 4.93 8.44
N TYR A 110 -11.92 5.15 8.17
CA TYR A 110 -12.37 5.74 6.92
C TYR A 110 -12.52 7.23 7.12
N ILE A 111 -11.67 8.03 6.48
CA ILE A 111 -11.84 9.48 6.40
C ILE A 111 -12.72 9.83 5.20
N GLY A 112 -13.71 10.69 5.42
CA GLY A 112 -14.67 11.19 4.43
C GLY A 112 -14.86 12.69 4.59
#